data_AF-A0A2E5IE89-F1
#
_entry.id   AF-A0A2E5IE89-F1
#
_cell.length_a   1.000
_cell.length_b   1.000
_cell.length_c   1.000
_cell.angle_alpha   90.00
_cell.angle_beta   90.00
_cell.angle_gamma   90.00
#
_symmetry.space_group_name_H-M   'P 1'
#
loop_
_entity.id
_entity.type
_entity.pdbx_description
1 polymer ?
#
loop_
_entity_poly.entity_id
_entity_poly.type
_entity_poly.pdbx_seq_one_letter_code
_entity_poly.pdbx_strand_id
1 'polypeptide(L)'
;MWSRKSAMLGSLAVAMYLLGLTLRNTQLVTIAVVIFVFLTWAALLGNHADVASSGRRADEWSGEEGIALGNVVAMRKLSSARMFEDGELNVTLRMQNTSSLPKILEVRDRVPEVMRIKEGANYILMELGPRRETFIEYTVECPLRGFYSLGPVAVRIQDAFGLFHKEKELHVYNDFLVFPKMEDLKETFVKSRVPKIFTGAVNIRQPGPGSEFYSLREYFEGDSFRAINWSAYARSGKLMVNERERDAVSDVIIIVDSRAVAETGPVSRNALVYSTRAAASLAKYFLGRRDSVGVIVYGDEVVSVDRDTGKKQLYVILTKLAGAVARGNIPLQVVVNRILPHINKGSPIIFLSNLEDDPTIVNALRDFRARDFDVTVLSPSSLEFEFDAKRIDRTGYEVMKTERDVLIGELRGLGVNIMDWEPDMLLSTALAGARGF
;
A
#
# COMPACT_ATOMS: atom_id res chain seq x y z
N MET A 1 -10.61 -36.17 12.45
CA MET A 1 -9.63 -36.42 13.54
C MET A 1 -10.31 -36.07 14.86
N TRP A 2 -10.34 -36.97 15.86
CA TRP A 2 -11.02 -36.73 17.14
C TRP A 2 -10.25 -35.69 17.97
N SER A 3 -10.96 -34.81 18.70
CA SER A 3 -10.30 -33.86 19.59
C SER A 3 -9.65 -34.60 20.78
N ARG A 4 -8.62 -34.00 21.42
CA ARG A 4 -7.98 -34.58 22.62
C ARG A 4 -9.00 -34.89 23.72
N LYS A 5 -10.05 -34.07 23.86
CA LYS A 5 -11.13 -34.27 24.84
C LYS A 5 -12.00 -35.47 24.50
N SER A 6 -12.35 -35.66 23.23
CA SER A 6 -13.14 -36.82 22.77
C SER A 6 -12.37 -38.13 22.89
N ALA A 7 -11.05 -38.12 22.65
CA ALA A 7 -10.20 -39.28 22.88
C ALA A 7 -10.10 -39.66 24.37
N MET A 8 -10.03 -38.66 25.28
CA MET A 8 -10.09 -38.90 26.72
C MET A 8 -11.45 -39.44 27.17
N LEU A 9 -12.55 -38.92 26.65
CA LEU A 9 -13.90 -39.43 26.96
C LEU A 9 -14.13 -40.84 26.41
N GLY A 10 -13.64 -41.13 25.20
CA GLY A 10 -13.69 -42.47 24.62
C GLY A 10 -12.87 -43.49 25.43
N SER A 11 -11.64 -43.13 25.81
CA SER A 11 -10.81 -44.00 26.66
C SER A 11 -11.38 -44.20 28.07
N LEU A 12 -11.98 -43.16 28.66
CA LEU A 12 -12.69 -43.25 29.93
C LEU A 12 -13.92 -44.18 29.83
N ALA A 13 -14.68 -44.11 28.74
CA ALA A 13 -15.82 -45.00 28.50
C ALA A 13 -15.38 -46.46 28.39
N VAL A 14 -14.28 -46.74 27.67
CA VAL A 14 -13.70 -48.10 27.60
C VAL A 14 -13.24 -48.57 28.97
N ALA A 15 -12.53 -47.72 29.72
CA ALA A 15 -12.05 -48.06 31.06
C ALA A 15 -13.22 -48.36 32.02
N MET A 16 -14.27 -47.53 32.02
CA MET A 16 -15.48 -47.76 32.82
C MET A 16 -16.22 -49.03 32.42
N TYR A 17 -16.27 -49.37 31.13
CA TYR A 17 -16.88 -50.60 30.64
C TYR A 17 -16.13 -51.83 31.17
N LEU A 18 -14.80 -51.86 31.04
CA LEU A 18 -13.96 -52.96 31.53
C LEU A 18 -13.99 -53.07 33.06
N LEU A 19 -13.98 -51.93 33.76
CA LEU A 19 -14.05 -51.89 35.22
C LEU A 19 -15.44 -52.33 35.73
N GLY A 20 -16.52 -51.97 35.01
CA GLY A 20 -17.87 -52.47 35.28
C GLY A 20 -18.00 -53.98 35.11
N LEU A 21 -17.37 -54.55 34.08
CA LEU A 21 -17.34 -56.01 33.86
C LEU A 21 -16.56 -56.74 34.96
N THR A 22 -15.40 -56.22 35.35
CA THR A 22 -14.55 -56.84 36.39
C THR A 22 -15.18 -56.77 37.78
N LEU A 23 -15.80 -55.64 38.14
CA LEU A 23 -16.50 -55.46 39.41
C LEU A 23 -17.93 -56.02 39.42
N ARG A 24 -18.41 -56.57 38.29
CA ARG A 24 -19.82 -56.96 38.08
C ARG A 24 -20.82 -55.85 38.45
N ASN A 25 -20.45 -54.61 38.20
CA ASN A 25 -21.30 -53.45 38.47
C ASN A 25 -22.03 -53.02 37.19
N THR A 26 -23.32 -53.34 37.13
CA THR A 26 -24.17 -53.05 35.97
C THR A 26 -24.34 -51.56 35.71
N GLN A 27 -24.22 -50.70 36.74
CA GLN A 27 -24.33 -49.24 36.58
C GLN A 27 -23.13 -48.64 35.85
N LEU A 28 -21.92 -49.16 36.08
CA LEU A 28 -20.73 -48.69 35.36
C LEU A 28 -20.77 -49.08 33.89
N VAL A 29 -21.29 -50.27 33.60
CA VAL A 29 -21.49 -50.76 32.22
C VAL A 29 -22.53 -49.90 31.50
N THR A 30 -23.66 -49.57 32.14
CA THR A 30 -24.68 -48.73 31.51
C THR A 30 -24.19 -47.30 31.25
N ILE A 31 -23.48 -46.68 32.20
CA ILE A 31 -22.88 -45.35 31.99
C ILE A 31 -21.89 -45.38 30.83
N ALA A 32 -21.02 -46.39 30.74
CA ALA A 32 -20.08 -46.53 29.63
C ALA A 32 -20.77 -46.69 28.28
N VAL A 33 -21.83 -47.51 28.19
CA VAL A 33 -22.61 -47.68 26.96
C VAL A 33 -23.34 -46.39 26.57
N VAL A 34 -23.91 -45.66 27.55
CA VAL A 34 -24.54 -44.37 27.28
C VAL A 34 -23.53 -43.35 26.74
N ILE A 35 -22.33 -43.29 27.31
CA ILE A 35 -21.26 -42.42 26.80
C ILE A 35 -20.85 -42.85 25.39
N PHE A 36 -20.75 -44.16 25.10
CA PHE A 36 -20.45 -44.66 23.77
C PHE A 36 -21.54 -44.32 22.75
N VAL A 37 -22.80 -44.59 23.06
CA VAL A 37 -23.96 -44.26 22.21
C VAL A 37 -24.05 -42.75 22.01
N PHE A 38 -23.76 -41.96 23.04
CA PHE A 38 -23.72 -40.52 22.94
C PHE A 38 -22.58 -40.04 22.02
N LEU A 39 -21.35 -40.56 22.18
CA LEU A 39 -20.22 -40.22 21.33
C LEU A 39 -20.44 -40.65 19.88
N THR A 40 -21.04 -41.82 19.65
CA THR A 40 -21.38 -42.27 18.30
C THR A 40 -22.52 -41.46 17.69
N TRP A 41 -23.56 -41.13 18.45
CA TRP A 41 -24.66 -40.27 18.01
C TRP A 41 -24.21 -38.84 17.70
N ALA A 42 -23.36 -38.26 18.57
CA ALA A 42 -22.76 -36.95 18.34
C ALA A 42 -21.85 -36.95 17.09
N ALA A 43 -21.09 -38.03 16.88
CA ALA A 43 -20.32 -38.22 15.65
C ALA A 43 -21.22 -38.40 14.41
N LEU A 44 -22.36 -39.10 14.54
CA LEU A 44 -23.32 -39.32 13.45
C LEU A 44 -24.06 -38.03 13.05
N LEU A 45 -24.50 -37.22 14.02
CA LEU A 45 -25.07 -35.89 13.76
C LEU A 45 -24.04 -34.91 13.21
N GLY A 46 -22.78 -35.07 13.61
CA GLY A 46 -21.65 -34.38 12.97
C GLY A 46 -21.50 -34.78 11.50
N ASN A 47 -21.62 -36.08 11.17
CA ASN A 47 -21.39 -36.65 9.85
C ASN A 47 -22.59 -36.60 8.87
N HIS A 48 -23.84 -36.64 9.34
CA HIS A 48 -25.03 -36.62 8.50
C HIS A 48 -25.60 -35.20 8.37
N ALA A 49 -24.95 -34.39 7.54
CA ALA A 49 -25.49 -33.12 7.06
C ALA A 49 -25.78 -33.11 5.55
N ASP A 50 -25.93 -34.28 4.90
CA ASP A 50 -26.38 -34.37 3.51
C ASP A 50 -27.16 -35.66 3.27
N VAL A 51 -28.47 -35.66 3.52
CA VAL A 51 -29.46 -36.32 2.65
C VAL A 51 -30.81 -35.61 2.83
N ALA A 52 -31.01 -34.50 2.13
CA ALA A 52 -32.36 -34.02 1.81
C ALA A 52 -32.36 -33.17 0.52
N SER A 53 -32.92 -33.78 -0.52
CA SER A 53 -33.54 -33.16 -1.70
C SER A 53 -32.67 -32.27 -2.62
N SER A 54 -31.94 -32.91 -3.53
CA SER A 54 -31.93 -32.44 -4.92
C SER A 54 -31.85 -33.64 -5.86
N GLY A 55 -32.96 -33.97 -6.51
CA GLY A 55 -32.97 -34.90 -7.62
C GLY A 55 -32.25 -34.29 -8.82
N ARG A 56 -30.93 -34.49 -8.90
CA ARG A 56 -30.15 -34.35 -10.14
C ARG A 56 -29.08 -35.45 -10.20
N ARG A 57 -28.95 -36.02 -11.39
CA ARG A 57 -28.12 -37.16 -11.73
C ARG A 57 -26.67 -36.94 -11.31
N ALA A 58 -26.12 -37.99 -10.71
CA ALA A 58 -24.71 -38.27 -10.57
C ALA A 58 -24.11 -38.44 -11.97
N ASP A 59 -23.25 -37.52 -12.37
CA ASP A 59 -22.04 -37.75 -13.15
C ASP A 59 -21.21 -36.45 -13.03
N GLU A 60 -19.92 -36.59 -12.70
CA GLU A 60 -18.92 -35.54 -12.42
C GLU A 60 -18.87 -34.92 -11.01
N TRP A 61 -18.38 -35.70 -10.03
CA TRP A 61 -17.34 -35.22 -9.08
C TRP A 61 -16.68 -36.43 -8.39
N SER A 62 -15.39 -36.66 -8.66
CA SER A 62 -14.52 -37.55 -7.88
C SER A 62 -13.70 -36.72 -6.88
N GLY A 63 -14.04 -36.82 -5.59
CA GLY A 63 -13.33 -36.10 -4.53
C GLY A 63 -13.94 -36.36 -3.16
N GLU A 64 -13.33 -37.31 -2.45
CA GLU A 64 -13.34 -37.61 -1.00
C GLU A 64 -14.55 -37.23 -0.11
N GLU A 65 -15.00 -38.27 0.60
CA GLU A 65 -15.95 -38.28 1.71
C GLU A 65 -15.75 -37.13 2.72
N GLY A 66 -16.80 -36.36 3.02
CA GLY A 66 -16.79 -35.43 4.14
C GLY A 66 -17.96 -34.45 4.18
N ILE A 67 -18.52 -34.25 5.39
CA ILE A 67 -19.53 -33.25 5.77
C ILE A 67 -19.38 -31.95 4.95
N ALA A 68 -20.42 -31.59 4.18
CA ALA A 68 -20.44 -30.34 3.43
C ALA A 68 -20.36 -29.13 4.37
N LEU A 69 -19.18 -28.52 4.39
CA LEU A 69 -18.92 -27.15 4.85
C LEU A 69 -19.55 -26.09 3.91
N GLY A 70 -20.39 -26.50 2.96
CA GLY A 70 -20.96 -25.68 1.90
C GLY A 70 -22.04 -24.69 2.34
N ASN A 71 -22.36 -24.65 3.65
CA ASN A 71 -23.53 -23.93 4.15
C ASN A 71 -23.25 -22.70 5.02
N VAL A 72 -22.00 -22.20 5.01
CA VAL A 72 -21.67 -20.89 5.58
C VAL A 72 -21.08 -20.01 4.49
N VAL A 73 -21.70 -18.87 4.25
CA VAL A 73 -21.28 -17.89 3.25
C VAL A 73 -20.80 -16.65 3.97
N ALA A 74 -19.69 -16.09 3.51
CA ALA A 74 -19.12 -14.84 4.01
C ALA A 74 -19.07 -13.81 2.88
N MET A 75 -19.45 -12.57 3.19
CA MET A 75 -19.32 -11.43 2.28
C MET A 75 -18.74 -10.25 3.07
N ARG A 76 -17.69 -9.61 2.56
CA ARG A 76 -17.07 -8.45 3.20
C ARG A 76 -17.31 -7.18 2.38
N LYS A 77 -17.65 -6.11 3.07
CA LYS A 77 -17.74 -4.75 2.53
C LYS A 77 -16.77 -3.84 3.29
N LEU A 78 -16.06 -3.00 2.56
CA LEU A 78 -15.17 -1.97 3.11
C LEU A 78 -15.82 -0.59 2.97
N SER A 79 -15.56 0.32 3.90
CA SER A 79 -16.02 1.72 3.79
C SER A 79 -15.41 2.46 2.61
N SER A 80 -14.16 2.15 2.28
CA SER A 80 -13.45 2.71 1.12
C SER A 80 -12.43 1.72 0.57
N ALA A 81 -12.20 1.77 -0.74
CA ALA A 81 -11.10 1.04 -1.39
C ALA A 81 -9.79 1.84 -1.39
N ARG A 82 -9.84 3.13 -1.01
CA ARG A 82 -8.70 4.05 -1.04
C ARG A 82 -8.74 4.99 0.16
N MET A 83 -7.60 5.18 0.80
CA MET A 83 -7.46 6.05 1.97
C MET A 83 -6.03 6.57 2.07
N PHE A 84 -5.79 7.51 2.97
CA PHE A 84 -4.43 7.96 3.31
C PHE A 84 -3.93 7.22 4.56
N GLU A 85 -2.61 7.19 4.75
CA GLU A 85 -1.96 6.80 6.01
C GLU A 85 -2.62 7.47 7.22
N ASP A 86 -2.62 6.75 8.35
CA ASP A 86 -3.32 7.08 9.60
C ASP A 86 -4.86 7.15 9.45
N GLY A 87 -5.39 6.74 8.29
CA GLY A 87 -6.82 6.64 8.05
C GLY A 87 -7.45 5.41 8.69
N GLU A 88 -8.78 5.45 8.82
CA GLU A 88 -9.59 4.37 9.38
C GLU A 88 -10.42 3.67 8.30
N LEU A 89 -10.40 2.34 8.34
CA LEU A 89 -11.15 1.47 7.44
C LEU A 89 -12.22 0.73 8.23
N ASN A 90 -13.49 1.02 7.95
CA ASN A 90 -14.60 0.29 8.56
C ASN A 90 -14.87 -0.95 7.71
N VAL A 91 -14.87 -2.11 8.37
CA VAL A 91 -15.09 -3.41 7.75
C VAL A 91 -16.40 -3.98 8.26
N THR A 92 -17.29 -4.35 7.34
CA THR A 92 -18.52 -5.08 7.64
C THR A 92 -18.43 -6.46 7.01
N LEU A 93 -18.31 -7.49 7.84
CA LEU A 93 -18.32 -8.89 7.43
C LEU A 93 -19.69 -9.51 7.71
N ARG A 94 -20.42 -9.84 6.65
CA ARG A 94 -21.69 -10.55 6.71
C ARG A 94 -21.44 -12.05 6.68
N MET A 95 -21.90 -12.74 7.71
CA MET A 95 -21.87 -14.20 7.80
C MET A 95 -23.30 -14.74 7.68
N GLN A 96 -23.50 -15.72 6.80
CA GLN A 96 -24.80 -16.34 6.58
C GLN A 96 -24.71 -17.86 6.73
N ASN A 97 -25.60 -18.43 7.55
CA ASN A 97 -25.81 -19.86 7.64
C ASN A 97 -26.94 -20.23 6.67
N THR A 98 -26.65 -20.96 5.61
CA THR A 98 -27.65 -21.42 4.64
C THR A 98 -28.25 -22.78 5.00
N SER A 99 -27.75 -23.44 6.05
CA SER A 99 -28.29 -24.72 6.50
C SER A 99 -29.57 -24.57 7.32
N SER A 100 -30.29 -25.68 7.47
CA SER A 100 -31.49 -25.82 8.31
C SER A 100 -31.19 -26.03 9.80
N LEU A 101 -29.91 -26.08 10.20
CA LEU A 101 -29.48 -26.32 11.58
C LEU A 101 -28.68 -25.12 12.11
N PRO A 102 -28.74 -24.83 13.42
CA PRO A 102 -27.85 -23.84 14.03
C PRO A 102 -26.40 -24.30 13.96
N LYS A 103 -25.47 -23.35 13.89
CA LYS A 103 -24.02 -23.61 13.87
C LYS A 103 -23.33 -22.70 14.88
N ILE A 104 -22.44 -23.28 15.69
CA ILE A 104 -21.52 -22.50 16.53
C ILE A 104 -20.32 -22.16 15.65
N LEU A 105 -20.09 -20.88 15.42
CA LEU A 105 -19.07 -20.33 14.54
C LEU A 105 -18.04 -19.55 15.35
N GLU A 106 -16.79 -19.94 15.22
CA GLU A 106 -15.61 -19.15 15.56
C GLU A 106 -15.10 -18.53 14.26
N VAL A 107 -15.27 -17.22 14.09
CA VAL A 107 -14.93 -16.48 12.87
C VAL A 107 -13.75 -15.58 13.19
N ARG A 108 -12.71 -15.64 12.35
CA ARG A 108 -11.56 -14.75 12.41
C ARG A 108 -11.28 -14.18 11.03
N ASP A 109 -11.39 -12.87 10.89
CA ASP A 109 -11.02 -12.16 9.67
C ASP A 109 -9.54 -11.74 9.74
N ARG A 110 -8.71 -12.18 8.78
CA ARG A 110 -7.27 -11.89 8.79
C ARG A 110 -7.02 -10.45 8.32
N VAL A 111 -6.28 -9.71 9.13
CA VAL A 111 -5.88 -8.33 8.89
C VAL A 111 -4.35 -8.26 8.72
N PRO A 112 -3.81 -7.43 7.81
CA PRO A 112 -2.36 -7.25 7.65
C PRO A 112 -1.66 -6.92 8.97
N GLU A 113 -0.45 -7.45 9.18
CA GLU A 113 0.28 -7.36 10.45
C GLU A 113 0.64 -5.92 10.87
N VAL A 114 0.81 -5.04 9.88
CA VAL A 114 1.11 -3.62 10.12
C VAL A 114 -0.10 -2.83 10.62
N MET A 115 -1.30 -3.40 10.59
CA MET A 115 -2.56 -2.72 10.93
C MET A 115 -3.08 -3.16 12.29
N ARG A 116 -3.84 -2.26 12.93
CA ARG A 116 -4.40 -2.48 14.26
C ARG A 116 -5.91 -2.34 14.25
N ILE A 117 -6.61 -3.22 14.97
CA ILE A 117 -8.03 -3.05 15.25
C ILE A 117 -8.18 -1.90 16.26
N LYS A 118 -8.85 -0.82 15.84
CA LYS A 118 -9.13 0.34 16.68
C LYS A 118 -10.43 0.15 17.45
N GLU A 119 -11.48 -0.32 16.78
CA GLU A 119 -12.82 -0.53 17.36
C GLU A 119 -13.41 -1.87 16.89
N GLY A 120 -14.25 -2.48 17.73
CA GLY A 120 -14.85 -3.78 17.45
C GLY A 120 -13.87 -4.94 17.55
N ALA A 121 -14.19 -6.06 16.90
CA ALA A 121 -13.35 -7.24 16.87
C ALA A 121 -13.44 -7.95 15.52
N ASN A 122 -12.29 -8.27 14.94
CA ASN A 122 -12.18 -9.14 13.75
C ASN A 122 -12.26 -10.63 14.13
N TYR A 123 -12.60 -10.94 15.38
CA TYR A 123 -12.76 -12.27 15.91
C TYR A 123 -14.05 -12.36 16.72
N ILE A 124 -14.87 -13.38 16.47
CA ILE A 124 -16.10 -13.62 17.22
C ILE A 124 -16.37 -15.12 17.35
N LEU A 125 -16.89 -15.52 18.50
CA LEU A 125 -17.49 -16.84 18.72
C LEU A 125 -18.99 -16.63 18.96
N MET A 126 -19.83 -17.22 18.12
CA MET A 126 -21.28 -17.03 18.18
C MET A 126 -22.05 -18.24 17.68
N GLU A 127 -23.30 -18.37 18.12
CA GLU A 127 -24.27 -19.28 17.49
C GLU A 127 -25.01 -18.54 16.37
N LEU A 128 -25.01 -19.12 15.16
CA LEU A 128 -25.78 -18.63 14.03
C LEU A 128 -26.90 -19.61 13.69
N GLY A 129 -28.13 -19.19 13.95
CA GLY A 129 -29.32 -20.01 13.75
C GLY A 129 -29.54 -20.44 12.29
N PRO A 130 -30.47 -21.38 12.05
CA PRO A 130 -30.82 -21.86 10.71
C PRO A 130 -31.24 -20.71 9.78
N ARG A 131 -30.71 -20.68 8.56
CA ARG A 131 -31.08 -19.69 7.52
C ARG A 131 -30.99 -18.23 8.00
N ARG A 132 -30.14 -17.96 9.00
CA ARG A 132 -29.92 -16.61 9.54
C ARG A 132 -28.60 -16.02 9.05
N GLU A 133 -28.51 -14.71 9.19
CA GLU A 133 -27.32 -13.92 8.96
C GLU A 133 -26.99 -13.04 10.15
N THR A 134 -25.74 -12.63 10.22
CA THR A 134 -25.19 -11.73 11.23
C THR A 134 -24.10 -10.88 10.61
N PHE A 135 -23.83 -9.74 11.24
CA PHE A 135 -22.83 -8.78 10.81
C PHE A 135 -21.76 -8.64 11.89
N ILE A 136 -20.51 -8.70 11.47
CA ILE A 136 -19.34 -8.43 12.30
C ILE A 136 -18.76 -7.12 11.78
N GLU A 137 -18.72 -6.11 12.66
CA GLU A 137 -18.24 -4.78 12.32
C GLU A 137 -17.01 -4.44 13.16
N TYR A 138 -15.97 -3.97 12.49
CA TYR A 138 -14.74 -3.53 13.16
C TYR A 138 -14.05 -2.46 12.33
N THR A 139 -13.27 -1.62 13.01
CA THR A 139 -12.50 -0.54 12.41
C THR A 139 -11.02 -0.84 12.50
N VAL A 140 -10.33 -0.74 11.38
CA VAL A 140 -8.89 -0.96 11.27
C VAL A 140 -8.19 0.38 11.03
N GLU A 141 -7.12 0.63 11.78
CA GLU A 141 -6.21 1.75 11.54
C GLU A 141 -5.12 1.33 10.54
N CYS A 142 -4.89 2.17 9.54
CA CYS A 142 -3.96 1.95 8.44
C CYS A 142 -2.73 2.88 8.54
N PRO A 143 -1.70 2.53 9.33
CA PRO A 143 -0.61 3.45 9.64
C PRO A 143 0.39 3.66 8.50
N LEU A 144 0.46 2.74 7.54
CA LEU A 144 1.48 2.74 6.48
C LEU A 144 0.84 2.68 5.10
N ARG A 145 1.42 3.40 4.14
CA ARG A 145 1.04 3.30 2.72
C ARG A 145 1.36 1.90 2.19
N GLY A 146 0.59 1.49 1.20
CA GLY A 146 0.77 0.19 0.58
C GLY A 146 -0.45 -0.29 -0.17
N PHE A 147 -0.25 -1.36 -0.92
CA PHE A 147 -1.32 -2.21 -1.41
C PHE A 147 -1.56 -3.32 -0.39
N TYR A 148 -2.79 -3.40 0.12
CA TYR A 148 -3.15 -4.37 1.16
C TYR A 148 -4.38 -5.16 0.74
N SER A 149 -4.49 -6.36 1.28
CA SER A 149 -5.65 -7.23 1.13
C SER A 149 -6.14 -7.68 2.50
N LEU A 150 -7.43 -7.53 2.77
CA LEU A 150 -8.08 -8.15 3.92
C LEU A 150 -8.48 -9.59 3.58
N GLY A 151 -8.36 -10.49 4.55
CA GLY A 151 -8.68 -11.90 4.40
C GLY A 151 -7.46 -12.83 4.33
N PRO A 152 -7.68 -14.15 4.23
CA PRO A 152 -8.99 -14.81 4.15
C PRO A 152 -9.77 -14.77 5.48
N VAL A 153 -11.05 -15.15 5.44
CA VAL A 153 -11.87 -15.32 6.65
C VAL A 153 -11.73 -16.77 7.12
N ALA A 154 -11.04 -17.00 8.23
CA ALA A 154 -10.96 -18.30 8.85
C ALA A 154 -12.25 -18.55 9.66
N VAL A 155 -12.93 -19.64 9.36
CA VAL A 155 -14.16 -20.06 10.06
C VAL A 155 -13.94 -21.44 10.64
N ARG A 156 -14.18 -21.57 11.93
CA ARG A 156 -14.21 -22.84 12.63
C ARG A 156 -15.62 -23.10 13.13
N ILE A 157 -16.17 -24.23 12.72
CA ILE A 157 -17.52 -24.66 13.08
C ILE A 157 -17.38 -25.72 14.16
N GLN A 158 -18.11 -25.54 15.27
CA GLN A 158 -18.19 -26.49 16.37
C GLN A 158 -19.56 -27.16 16.39
N ASP A 159 -19.62 -28.41 16.84
CA ASP A 159 -20.90 -29.05 17.16
C ASP A 159 -21.49 -28.48 18.46
N ALA A 160 -22.78 -28.75 18.71
CA ALA A 160 -23.51 -28.23 19.88
C ALA A 160 -22.89 -28.62 21.24
N PHE A 161 -22.10 -29.70 21.29
CA PHE A 161 -21.42 -30.19 22.49
C PHE A 161 -19.92 -29.82 22.54
N GLY A 162 -19.39 -29.15 21.51
CA GLY A 162 -17.99 -28.70 21.43
C GLY A 162 -16.95 -29.84 21.41
N LEU A 163 -17.36 -31.05 21.02
CA LEU A 163 -16.53 -32.25 20.99
C LEU A 163 -15.71 -32.35 19.71
N PHE A 164 -16.24 -31.82 18.62
CA PHE A 164 -15.73 -31.81 17.27
C PHE A 164 -15.69 -30.39 16.74
N HIS A 165 -14.63 -30.08 16.00
CA HIS A 165 -14.56 -28.82 15.25
C HIS A 165 -14.00 -29.10 13.86
N LYS A 166 -14.42 -28.27 12.91
CA LYS A 166 -13.88 -28.26 11.55
C LYS A 166 -13.53 -26.83 11.18
N GLU A 167 -12.36 -26.62 10.64
CA GLU A 167 -11.86 -25.31 10.21
C GLU A 167 -11.88 -25.21 8.68
N LYS A 168 -12.19 -24.03 8.16
CA LYS A 168 -12.16 -23.70 6.75
C LYS A 168 -11.77 -22.24 6.56
N GLU A 169 -10.83 -21.99 5.66
CA GLU A 169 -10.59 -20.64 5.17
C GLU A 169 -11.56 -20.33 4.02
N LEU A 170 -12.37 -19.29 4.18
CA LEU A 170 -13.18 -18.72 3.11
C LEU A 170 -12.31 -17.67 2.41
N HIS A 171 -12.02 -17.91 1.13
CA HIS A 171 -11.21 -17.03 0.27
C HIS A 171 -11.93 -15.74 -0.12
N VAL A 172 -12.37 -14.98 0.89
CA VAL A 172 -12.95 -13.65 0.75
C VAL A 172 -11.82 -12.64 0.91
N TYR A 173 -11.40 -12.07 -0.21
CA TYR A 173 -10.36 -11.05 -0.27
C TYR A 173 -10.93 -9.72 -0.71
N ASN A 174 -10.47 -8.63 -0.09
CA ASN A 174 -10.76 -7.27 -0.55
C ASN A 174 -9.49 -6.47 -0.53
N ASP A 175 -9.09 -6.01 -1.71
CA ASP A 175 -7.92 -5.18 -1.90
C ASP A 175 -8.27 -3.72 -1.66
N PHE A 176 -7.34 -2.99 -1.04
CA PHE A 176 -7.45 -1.56 -0.82
C PHE A 176 -6.06 -0.92 -0.85
N LEU A 177 -6.07 0.39 -1.10
CA LEU A 177 -4.86 1.18 -1.30
C LEU A 177 -4.77 2.25 -0.22
N VAL A 178 -3.63 2.29 0.47
CA VAL A 178 -3.29 3.33 1.42
C VAL A 178 -2.23 4.23 0.77
N PHE A 179 -2.57 5.50 0.57
CA PHE A 179 -1.69 6.52 0.01
C PHE A 179 -0.77 7.11 1.09
N PRO A 180 0.44 7.55 0.74
CA PRO A 180 1.33 8.25 1.66
C PRO A 180 0.64 9.47 2.29
N LYS A 181 0.91 9.74 3.57
CA LYS A 181 0.46 10.96 4.24
C LYS A 181 1.01 12.19 3.51
N MET A 182 0.16 13.21 3.36
CA MET A 182 0.54 14.48 2.75
C MET A 182 0.45 15.60 3.79
N GLU A 183 1.43 16.48 3.78
CA GLU A 183 1.43 17.73 4.51
C GLU A 183 1.07 18.90 3.58
N ASP A 184 0.35 19.89 4.10
CA ASP A 184 0.04 21.11 3.35
C ASP A 184 1.22 22.09 3.38
N LEU A 185 1.95 22.14 2.26
CA LEU A 185 3.08 23.04 2.09
C LEU A 185 2.59 24.44 1.68
N LYS A 186 3.04 25.48 2.39
CA LYS A 186 2.80 26.89 2.02
C LYS A 186 3.85 27.39 1.02
N GLU A 187 3.50 28.40 0.22
CA GLU A 187 4.40 28.98 -0.79
C GLU A 187 5.75 29.50 -0.23
N THR A 188 5.81 29.85 1.05
CA THR A 188 7.00 30.41 1.69
C THR A 188 8.18 29.43 1.83
N PHE A 189 7.91 28.12 1.67
CA PHE A 189 8.84 27.04 2.00
C PHE A 189 9.55 26.45 0.77
N VAL A 190 9.05 26.70 -0.45
CA VAL A 190 9.63 26.15 -1.69
C VAL A 190 9.89 27.29 -2.67
N LYS A 191 11.02 27.98 -2.48
CA LYS A 191 11.50 28.99 -3.43
C LYS A 191 12.22 28.28 -4.57
N SER A 192 11.49 27.95 -5.63
CA SER A 192 12.13 27.61 -6.91
C SER A 192 12.95 28.83 -7.36
N ARG A 193 14.24 28.64 -7.69
CA ARG A 193 15.05 29.70 -8.31
C ARG A 193 14.64 29.95 -9.76
N VAL A 194 13.84 29.06 -10.34
CA VAL A 194 13.14 29.32 -11.61
C VAL A 194 12.20 30.50 -11.35
N PRO A 195 12.45 31.66 -11.98
CA PRO A 195 11.58 32.82 -11.79
C PRO A 195 10.14 32.40 -12.09
N LYS A 196 9.20 32.75 -11.20
CA LYS A 196 7.80 32.92 -11.65
C LYS A 196 7.92 33.92 -12.79
N ILE A 197 7.77 33.48 -14.04
CA ILE A 197 7.69 34.37 -15.18
C ILE A 197 6.37 35.11 -14.99
N PHE A 198 6.44 36.21 -14.25
CA PHE A 198 5.34 37.14 -14.09
C PHE A 198 4.93 37.58 -15.49
N THR A 199 3.62 37.57 -15.72
CA THR A 199 2.94 38.17 -16.86
C THR A 199 3.52 39.58 -17.11
N GLY A 200 4.42 39.72 -18.09
CA GLY A 200 5.05 41.01 -18.42
C GLY A 200 6.50 40.96 -18.90
N ALA A 201 7.27 39.91 -18.58
CA ALA A 201 8.58 39.70 -19.22
C ALA A 201 8.37 38.99 -20.57
N VAL A 202 9.02 39.49 -21.62
CA VAL A 202 8.84 39.05 -23.03
C VAL A 202 8.76 37.52 -23.12
N ASN A 203 7.55 36.99 -23.34
CA ASN A 203 7.33 35.57 -23.56
C ASN A 203 8.13 35.15 -24.80
N ILE A 204 9.10 34.24 -24.63
CA ILE A 204 9.47 33.34 -25.73
C ILE A 204 8.34 32.32 -25.78
N ARG A 205 7.23 32.72 -26.42
CA ARG A 205 6.07 31.87 -26.64
C ARG A 205 6.53 30.64 -27.44
N GLN A 206 6.25 29.44 -26.94
CA GLN A 206 6.60 28.18 -27.61
C GLN A 206 5.34 27.39 -27.95
N PRO A 207 5.29 26.71 -29.10
CA PRO A 207 4.19 25.82 -29.43
C PRO A 207 4.18 24.59 -28.51
N GLY A 208 3.01 24.19 -28.02
CA GLY A 208 2.88 23.03 -27.14
C GLY A 208 1.44 22.75 -26.66
N PRO A 209 1.26 21.74 -25.79
CA PRO A 209 -0.04 21.32 -25.30
C PRO A 209 -0.54 22.22 -24.15
N GLY A 210 -0.78 23.51 -24.41
CA GLY A 210 -1.51 24.37 -23.45
C GLY A 210 -2.94 24.64 -23.88
N SER A 211 -3.60 25.61 -23.25
CA SER A 211 -4.97 26.01 -23.59
C SER A 211 -5.06 27.26 -24.47
N GLU A 212 -4.04 28.12 -24.43
CA GLU A 212 -4.02 29.39 -25.15
C GLU A 212 -3.69 29.21 -26.63
N PHE A 213 -4.23 30.05 -27.50
CA PHE A 213 -3.90 30.03 -28.93
C PHE A 213 -2.51 30.63 -29.17
N TYR A 214 -1.64 29.89 -29.86
CA TYR A 214 -0.30 30.36 -30.22
C TYR A 214 -0.21 30.76 -31.69
N SER A 215 -0.51 29.82 -32.59
CA SER A 215 -0.38 30.02 -34.03
C SER A 215 -1.33 29.12 -34.83
N LEU A 216 -1.46 29.40 -36.12
CA LEU A 216 -2.08 28.49 -37.09
C LEU A 216 -0.96 27.87 -37.92
N ARG A 217 -0.94 26.53 -38.00
CA ARG A 217 -0.06 25.81 -38.92
C ARG A 217 -0.85 24.87 -39.83
N GLU A 218 -0.26 24.52 -40.96
CA GLU A 218 -0.83 23.50 -41.85
C GLU A 218 -0.89 22.15 -41.11
N TYR A 219 -1.98 21.43 -41.35
CA TYR A 219 -2.21 20.09 -40.81
C TYR A 219 -1.15 19.13 -41.35
N PHE A 220 -0.58 18.31 -40.46
CA PHE A 220 0.32 17.23 -40.82
C PHE A 220 -0.30 15.88 -40.47
N GLU A 221 0.06 14.83 -41.21
CA GLU A 221 -0.38 13.48 -40.92
C GLU A 221 0.15 13.05 -39.54
N GLY A 222 -0.77 12.80 -38.59
CA GLY A 222 -0.48 12.56 -37.17
C GLY A 222 -1.14 13.56 -36.23
N ASP A 223 -1.60 14.70 -36.74
CA ASP A 223 -2.35 15.67 -35.95
C ASP A 223 -3.76 15.18 -35.60
N SER A 224 -4.20 15.49 -34.39
CA SER A 224 -5.55 15.17 -33.96
C SER A 224 -6.59 15.98 -34.74
N PHE A 225 -7.61 15.33 -35.30
CA PHE A 225 -8.75 16.00 -35.96
C PHE A 225 -9.47 17.01 -35.06
N ARG A 226 -9.43 16.85 -33.73
CA ARG A 226 -10.00 17.81 -32.77
C ARG A 226 -9.26 19.15 -32.74
N ALA A 227 -8.02 19.20 -33.25
CA ALA A 227 -7.22 20.41 -33.32
C ALA A 227 -7.45 21.22 -34.60
N ILE A 228 -8.23 20.70 -35.57
CA ILE A 228 -8.51 21.38 -36.84
C ILE A 228 -9.33 22.65 -36.59
N ASN A 229 -8.87 23.77 -37.14
CA ASN A 229 -9.60 25.02 -37.14
C ASN A 229 -10.51 25.09 -38.38
N TRP A 230 -11.76 24.66 -38.23
CA TRP A 230 -12.75 24.66 -39.30
C TRP A 230 -13.03 26.06 -39.87
N SER A 231 -12.92 27.11 -39.05
CA SER A 231 -13.11 28.50 -39.49
C SER A 231 -11.94 29.02 -40.35
N ALA A 232 -10.73 28.51 -40.16
CA ALA A 232 -9.58 28.80 -41.00
C ALA A 232 -9.63 27.99 -42.31
N TYR A 233 -10.08 26.74 -42.24
CA TYR A 233 -10.34 25.90 -43.41
C TYR A 233 -11.39 26.54 -44.34
N ALA A 234 -12.51 27.00 -43.79
CA ALA A 234 -13.58 27.64 -44.57
C ALA A 234 -13.13 28.91 -45.32
N ARG A 235 -12.08 29.60 -44.85
CA ARG A 235 -11.55 30.83 -45.48
C ARG A 235 -10.43 30.58 -46.48
N SER A 236 -9.61 29.56 -46.26
CA SER A 236 -8.38 29.34 -47.03
C SER A 236 -8.41 28.09 -47.93
N GLY A 237 -9.35 27.18 -47.71
CA GLY A 237 -9.41 25.88 -48.39
C GLY A 237 -8.32 24.89 -47.96
N LYS A 238 -7.42 25.28 -47.05
CA LYS A 238 -6.32 24.44 -46.53
C LYS A 238 -6.63 23.95 -45.12
N LEU A 239 -6.32 22.70 -44.83
CA LEU A 239 -6.46 22.14 -43.48
C LEU A 239 -5.41 22.78 -42.56
N MET A 240 -5.89 23.54 -41.58
CA MET A 240 -5.06 24.22 -40.58
C MET A 240 -5.41 23.70 -39.19
N VAL A 241 -4.41 23.56 -38.32
CA VAL A 241 -4.59 23.19 -36.91
C VAL A 241 -4.28 24.38 -36.01
N ASN A 242 -5.03 24.50 -34.92
CA ASN A 242 -4.71 25.45 -33.85
C ASN A 242 -3.53 24.93 -33.05
N GLU A 243 -2.38 25.56 -33.23
CA GLU A 243 -1.23 25.35 -32.37
C GLU A 243 -1.43 26.15 -31.09
N ARG A 244 -1.26 25.50 -29.95
CA ARG A 244 -1.51 26.13 -28.64
C ARG A 244 -0.19 26.58 -28.01
N GLU A 245 -0.26 27.61 -27.18
CA GLU A 245 0.90 28.10 -26.43
C GLU A 245 1.17 27.10 -25.33
N ARG A 246 2.43 26.71 -25.15
CA ARG A 246 2.83 25.92 -23.99
C ARG A 246 2.57 26.77 -22.75
N ASP A 247 1.67 26.32 -21.87
CA ASP A 247 1.51 26.94 -20.56
C ASP A 247 2.89 27.01 -19.89
N ALA A 248 3.26 28.16 -19.31
CA ALA A 248 4.54 28.34 -18.62
C ALA A 248 4.58 27.49 -17.35
N VAL A 249 4.85 26.20 -17.55
CA VAL A 249 4.77 25.12 -16.58
C VAL A 249 6.20 24.72 -16.26
N SER A 250 6.62 24.93 -15.00
CA SER A 250 7.90 24.35 -14.58
C SER A 250 7.75 22.84 -14.61
N ASP A 251 8.64 22.15 -15.33
CA ASP A 251 8.72 20.70 -15.35
C ASP A 251 9.49 20.25 -14.11
N VAL A 252 8.80 19.84 -13.06
CA VAL A 252 9.38 19.37 -11.79
C VAL A 252 9.55 17.86 -11.83
N ILE A 253 10.74 17.39 -11.44
CA ILE A 253 11.05 15.97 -11.37
C ILE A 253 11.38 15.62 -9.93
N ILE A 254 10.61 14.71 -9.35
CA ILE A 254 10.88 14.17 -8.02
C ILE A 254 11.48 12.78 -8.18
N ILE A 255 12.68 12.57 -7.64
CA ILE A 255 13.37 11.28 -7.63
C ILE A 255 13.35 10.76 -6.19
N VAL A 256 12.86 9.55 -6.00
CA VAL A 256 12.74 8.87 -4.71
C VAL A 256 13.67 7.66 -4.70
N ASP A 257 14.63 7.66 -3.78
CA ASP A 257 15.47 6.52 -3.49
C ASP A 257 14.69 5.48 -2.68
N SER A 258 14.44 4.34 -3.30
CA SER A 258 13.81 3.16 -2.70
C SER A 258 14.74 1.95 -2.74
N ARG A 259 16.06 2.16 -2.69
CA ARG A 259 17.04 1.10 -2.50
C ARG A 259 16.88 0.46 -1.11
N ALA A 260 17.47 -0.71 -0.90
CA ALA A 260 17.38 -1.44 0.37
C ALA A 260 17.82 -0.60 1.58
N VAL A 261 18.83 0.25 1.40
CA VAL A 261 19.34 1.16 2.45
C VAL A 261 18.28 2.18 2.93
N ALA A 262 17.23 2.45 2.15
CA ALA A 262 16.17 3.36 2.56
C ALA A 262 15.20 2.75 3.60
N GLU A 263 15.28 1.44 3.87
CA GLU A 263 14.54 0.75 4.94
C GLU A 263 15.19 0.89 6.33
N THR A 264 16.35 1.53 6.42
CA THR A 264 17.06 1.72 7.69
C THR A 264 16.19 2.46 8.71
N GLY A 265 15.89 1.77 9.81
CA GLY A 265 15.03 2.22 10.92
C GLY A 265 13.79 1.33 11.15
N PRO A 266 12.90 1.71 12.08
CA PRO A 266 11.62 1.02 12.28
C PRO A 266 10.74 1.02 11.02
N VAL A 267 9.87 0.01 10.88
CA VAL A 267 8.96 -0.15 9.71
C VAL A 267 8.11 1.11 9.45
N SER A 268 7.70 1.82 10.50
CA SER A 268 6.91 3.05 10.40
C SER A 268 7.73 4.34 10.36
N ARG A 269 9.04 4.27 10.58
CA ARG A 269 9.96 5.40 10.70
C ARG A 269 11.28 5.03 10.04
N ASN A 270 11.32 5.14 8.72
CA ASN A 270 12.52 4.92 7.91
C ASN A 270 12.57 5.94 6.77
N ALA A 271 13.75 6.08 6.16
CA ALA A 271 13.99 7.06 5.12
C ALA A 271 12.96 6.99 3.99
N LEU A 272 12.60 5.79 3.51
CA LEU A 272 11.61 5.65 2.44
C LEU A 272 10.21 6.13 2.84
N VAL A 273 9.77 5.91 4.09
CA VAL A 273 8.50 6.45 4.60
C VAL A 273 8.51 7.98 4.57
N TYR A 274 9.58 8.60 5.02
CA TYR A 274 9.73 10.05 4.99
C TYR A 274 9.80 10.59 3.55
N SER A 275 10.62 9.97 2.69
CA SER A 275 10.76 10.36 1.28
C SER A 275 9.44 10.25 0.51
N THR A 276 8.65 9.21 0.70
CA THR A 276 7.36 9.08 -0.01
C THR A 276 6.30 10.08 0.48
N ARG A 277 6.25 10.39 1.78
CA ARG A 277 5.43 11.48 2.32
C ARG A 277 5.84 12.83 1.77
N ALA A 278 7.15 13.10 1.70
CA ALA A 278 7.68 14.33 1.13
C ALA A 278 7.39 14.44 -0.38
N ALA A 279 7.59 13.36 -1.15
CA ALA A 279 7.25 13.31 -2.56
C ALA A 279 5.76 13.58 -2.81
N ALA A 280 4.88 12.98 -2.01
CA ALA A 280 3.44 13.17 -2.11
C ALA A 280 3.03 14.62 -1.82
N SER A 281 3.61 15.20 -0.77
CA SER A 281 3.37 16.59 -0.35
C SER A 281 3.87 17.59 -1.39
N LEU A 282 5.08 17.39 -1.92
CA LEU A 282 5.67 18.21 -2.97
C LEU A 282 4.88 18.08 -4.29
N ALA A 283 4.49 16.87 -4.69
CA ALA A 283 3.67 16.66 -5.88
C ALA A 283 2.33 17.39 -5.76
N LYS A 284 1.64 17.29 -4.62
CA LYS A 284 0.41 18.04 -4.34
C LYS A 284 0.63 19.55 -4.45
N TYR A 285 1.72 20.05 -3.87
CA TYR A 285 2.08 21.47 -3.89
C TYR A 285 2.32 22.00 -5.32
N PHE A 286 3.18 21.35 -6.10
CA PHE A 286 3.51 21.77 -7.46
C PHE A 286 2.32 21.61 -8.42
N LEU A 287 1.57 20.50 -8.35
CA LEU A 287 0.35 20.34 -9.14
C LEU A 287 -0.71 21.39 -8.79
N GLY A 288 -0.78 21.81 -7.52
CA GLY A 288 -1.65 22.91 -7.08
C GLY A 288 -1.27 24.27 -7.68
N ARG A 289 0.02 24.46 -7.98
CA ARG A 289 0.56 25.62 -8.70
C ARG A 289 0.44 25.53 -10.23
N ARG A 290 -0.15 24.45 -10.75
CA ARG A 290 -0.22 24.11 -12.18
C ARG A 290 1.14 23.79 -12.81
N ASP A 291 2.15 23.49 -12.00
CA ASP A 291 3.41 22.93 -12.49
C ASP A 291 3.19 21.47 -12.95
N SER A 292 4.03 20.97 -13.87
CA SER A 292 3.98 19.60 -14.36
C SER A 292 4.93 18.77 -13.54
N VAL A 293 4.46 17.66 -12.98
CA VAL A 293 5.23 16.86 -12.03
C VAL A 293 5.41 15.46 -12.55
N GLY A 294 6.66 15.04 -12.67
CA GLY A 294 7.07 13.65 -12.90
C GLY A 294 7.68 13.06 -11.64
N VAL A 295 7.53 11.76 -11.45
CA VAL A 295 8.10 11.04 -10.31
C VAL A 295 8.88 9.84 -10.78
N ILE A 296 10.05 9.61 -10.19
CA ILE A 296 10.90 8.48 -10.48
C ILE A 296 11.22 7.81 -9.16
N VAL A 297 10.90 6.52 -9.04
CA VAL A 297 11.24 5.70 -7.88
C VAL A 297 12.25 4.67 -8.35
N TYR A 298 13.39 4.55 -7.66
CA TYR A 298 14.41 3.60 -8.04
C TYR A 298 14.95 2.78 -6.87
N GLY A 299 15.20 1.50 -7.11
CA GLY A 299 15.70 0.56 -6.13
C GLY A 299 16.25 -0.69 -6.79
N ASP A 300 15.41 -1.71 -6.94
CA ASP A 300 15.64 -2.94 -7.72
C ASP A 300 15.22 -2.77 -9.19
N GLU A 301 14.28 -1.87 -9.44
CA GLU A 301 13.89 -1.38 -10.75
C GLU A 301 13.81 0.16 -10.75
N VAL A 302 13.71 0.76 -11.94
CA VAL A 302 13.46 2.21 -12.09
C VAL A 302 12.07 2.39 -12.67
N VAL A 303 11.14 2.85 -11.85
CA VAL A 303 9.75 3.11 -12.22
C VAL A 303 9.55 4.62 -12.35
N SER A 304 9.12 5.07 -13.52
CA SER A 304 8.85 6.48 -13.78
C SER A 304 7.37 6.74 -14.08
N VAL A 305 6.90 7.90 -13.60
CA VAL A 305 5.66 8.54 -14.03
C VAL A 305 6.08 9.78 -14.81
N ASP A 306 5.64 9.84 -16.07
CA ASP A 306 5.88 11.00 -16.91
C ASP A 306 5.25 12.25 -16.33
N ARG A 307 5.84 13.40 -16.66
CA ARG A 307 5.39 14.70 -16.21
C ARG A 307 4.02 15.02 -16.81
N ASP A 308 3.04 15.27 -15.94
CA ASP A 308 1.71 15.75 -16.33
C ASP A 308 1.19 16.71 -15.25
N THR A 309 0.02 17.31 -15.46
CA THR A 309 -0.59 18.31 -14.60
C THR A 309 -1.93 17.86 -14.01
N GLY A 310 -2.43 18.61 -13.03
CA GLY A 310 -3.79 18.47 -12.52
C GLY A 310 -4.01 17.30 -11.55
N LYS A 311 -5.28 17.12 -11.16
CA LYS A 311 -5.67 16.20 -10.08
C LYS A 311 -5.48 14.72 -10.44
N LYS A 312 -5.68 14.36 -11.70
CA LYS A 312 -5.49 12.98 -12.18
C LYS A 312 -4.03 12.55 -12.00
N GLN A 313 -3.10 13.44 -12.33
CA GLN A 313 -1.68 13.18 -12.15
C GLN A 313 -1.32 12.92 -10.69
N LEU A 314 -1.88 13.68 -9.75
CA LEU A 314 -1.67 13.45 -8.32
C LEU A 314 -2.05 12.01 -7.94
N TYR A 315 -3.20 11.50 -8.40
CA TYR A 315 -3.60 10.12 -8.13
C TYR A 315 -2.63 9.09 -8.71
N VAL A 316 -2.10 9.31 -9.92
CA VAL A 316 -1.13 8.40 -10.55
C VAL A 316 0.17 8.37 -9.72
N ILE A 317 0.67 9.55 -9.33
CA ILE A 317 1.85 9.69 -8.49
C ILE A 317 1.65 9.00 -7.13
N LEU A 318 0.56 9.29 -6.43
CA LEU A 318 0.27 8.69 -5.11
C LEU A 318 0.17 7.17 -5.19
N THR A 319 -0.41 6.63 -6.27
CA THR A 319 -0.50 5.17 -6.48
C THR A 319 0.89 4.55 -6.66
N LYS A 320 1.81 5.23 -7.36
CA LYS A 320 3.19 4.75 -7.51
C LYS A 320 3.99 4.86 -6.22
N LEU A 321 3.85 5.95 -5.47
CA LEU A 321 4.49 6.12 -4.17
C LEU A 321 3.99 5.12 -3.12
N ALA A 322 2.70 4.75 -3.17
CA ALA A 322 2.15 3.69 -2.32
C ALA A 322 2.75 2.31 -2.61
N GLY A 323 3.19 2.07 -3.85
CA GLY A 323 3.87 0.83 -4.25
C GLY A 323 5.38 0.81 -4.03
N ALA A 324 5.98 1.91 -3.57
CA ALA A 324 7.41 1.99 -3.38
C ALA A 324 7.85 1.13 -2.18
N VAL A 325 8.73 0.16 -2.42
CA VAL A 325 9.30 -0.75 -1.42
C VAL A 325 10.83 -0.59 -1.46
N ALA A 326 11.47 -0.61 -0.29
CA ALA A 326 12.92 -0.50 -0.16
C ALA A 326 13.60 -1.81 -0.61
N ARG A 327 14.02 -1.89 -1.87
CA ARG A 327 14.66 -3.07 -2.46
C ARG A 327 15.72 -2.68 -3.47
N GLY A 328 16.68 -3.57 -3.70
CA GLY A 328 17.74 -3.39 -4.70
C GLY A 328 18.76 -2.31 -4.35
N ASN A 329 19.68 -2.08 -5.28
CA ASN A 329 20.83 -1.19 -5.10
C ASN A 329 21.22 -0.43 -6.38
N ILE A 330 20.29 -0.23 -7.32
CA ILE A 330 20.59 0.48 -8.58
C ILE A 330 21.19 1.86 -8.24
N PRO A 331 22.44 2.16 -8.66
CA PRO A 331 23.06 3.45 -8.35
C PRO A 331 22.34 4.63 -9.01
N LEU A 332 22.33 5.79 -8.35
CA LEU A 332 21.71 7.01 -8.84
C LEU A 332 22.20 7.38 -10.25
N GLN A 333 23.48 7.17 -10.55
CA GLN A 333 24.04 7.45 -11.88
C GLN A 333 23.30 6.74 -13.01
N VAL A 334 22.79 5.52 -12.79
CA VAL A 334 22.00 4.78 -13.80
C VAL A 334 20.69 5.51 -14.07
N VAL A 335 20.05 6.03 -13.03
CA VAL A 335 18.83 6.84 -13.14
C VAL A 335 19.11 8.14 -13.89
N VAL A 336 20.18 8.85 -13.50
CA VAL A 336 20.61 10.09 -14.17
C VAL A 336 20.83 9.87 -15.66
N ASN A 337 21.59 8.84 -16.03
CA ASN A 337 21.85 8.51 -17.43
C ASN A 337 20.58 8.18 -18.22
N ARG A 338 19.58 7.56 -17.58
CA ARG A 338 18.28 7.24 -18.21
C ARG A 338 17.42 8.49 -18.42
N ILE A 339 17.43 9.42 -17.47
CA ILE A 339 16.47 10.54 -17.46
C ILE A 339 17.01 11.76 -18.20
N LEU A 340 18.33 12.00 -18.14
CA LEU A 340 18.98 13.17 -18.72
C LEU A 340 18.64 13.44 -20.20
N PRO A 341 18.45 12.43 -21.07
CA PRO A 341 18.04 12.67 -22.46
C PRO A 341 16.59 13.16 -22.63
N HIS A 342 15.73 12.96 -21.63
CA HIS A 342 14.28 13.14 -21.72
C HIS A 342 13.76 14.37 -20.95
N ILE A 343 14.67 15.17 -20.39
CA ILE A 343 14.34 16.29 -19.49
C ILE A 343 14.90 17.61 -20.02
N ASN A 344 14.11 18.67 -19.89
CA ASN A 344 14.45 20.01 -20.37
C ASN A 344 15.46 20.66 -19.40
N LYS A 345 16.47 21.37 -19.92
CA LYS A 345 17.41 22.13 -19.08
C LYS A 345 16.66 23.12 -18.17
N GLY A 346 17.15 23.32 -16.95
CA GLY A 346 16.55 24.24 -15.98
C GLY A 346 15.34 23.71 -15.21
N SER A 347 14.90 22.47 -15.45
CA SER A 347 13.87 21.80 -14.64
C SER A 347 14.31 21.67 -13.17
N PRO A 348 13.46 21.98 -12.18
CA PRO A 348 13.74 21.64 -10.79
C PRO A 348 13.79 20.12 -10.60
N ILE A 349 14.91 19.62 -10.08
CA ILE A 349 15.09 18.23 -9.68
C ILE A 349 15.10 18.16 -8.17
N ILE A 350 14.16 17.41 -7.61
CA ILE A 350 14.07 17.17 -6.18
C ILE A 350 14.41 15.70 -5.92
N PHE A 351 15.50 15.45 -5.25
CA PHE A 351 15.98 14.12 -4.92
C PHE A 351 15.75 13.80 -3.44
N LEU A 352 15.06 12.71 -3.16
CA LEU A 352 14.75 12.25 -1.80
C LEU A 352 15.55 10.97 -1.54
N SER A 353 16.53 11.03 -0.64
CA SER A 353 17.42 9.91 -0.33
C SER A 353 18.10 10.11 1.02
N ASN A 354 18.32 9.04 1.79
CA ASN A 354 19.17 9.08 2.97
C ASN A 354 20.65 9.32 2.66
N LEU A 355 21.07 9.44 1.38
CA LEU A 355 22.45 9.71 0.97
C LEU A 355 23.46 8.67 1.47
N GLU A 356 23.02 7.43 1.63
CA GLU A 356 23.84 6.32 2.11
C GLU A 356 24.06 5.29 0.99
N ASP A 357 25.20 4.59 1.09
CA ASP A 357 25.52 3.40 0.28
C ASP A 357 25.39 3.60 -1.24
N ASP A 358 25.75 4.78 -1.76
CA ASP A 358 25.88 5.02 -3.21
C ASP A 358 27.18 5.78 -3.52
N PRO A 359 28.20 5.11 -4.07
CA PRO A 359 29.45 5.76 -4.43
C PRO A 359 29.32 6.70 -5.64
N THR A 360 28.18 6.69 -6.33
CA THR A 360 27.94 7.46 -7.55
C THR A 360 27.19 8.76 -7.33
N ILE A 361 26.64 9.01 -6.13
CA ILE A 361 25.81 10.19 -5.82
C ILE A 361 26.50 11.50 -6.22
N VAL A 362 27.78 11.67 -5.87
CA VAL A 362 28.52 12.91 -6.16
C VAL A 362 28.60 13.15 -7.67
N ASN A 363 28.95 12.12 -8.45
CA ASN A 363 29.06 12.24 -9.90
C ASN A 363 27.68 12.46 -10.56
N ALA A 364 26.67 11.73 -10.09
CA ALA A 364 25.30 11.83 -10.58
C ALA A 364 24.70 13.23 -10.37
N LEU A 365 24.90 13.81 -9.17
CA LEU A 365 24.43 15.16 -8.87
C LEU A 365 25.28 16.24 -9.57
N ARG A 366 26.58 16.00 -9.76
CA ARG A 366 27.44 16.86 -10.59
C ARG A 366 26.94 16.92 -12.04
N ASP A 367 26.52 15.80 -12.62
CA ASP A 367 26.00 15.75 -13.99
C ASP A 367 24.71 16.57 -14.16
N PHE A 368 23.82 16.55 -13.16
CA PHE A 368 22.67 17.46 -13.14
C PHE A 368 23.11 18.92 -13.07
N ARG A 369 24.02 19.27 -12.16
CA ARG A 369 24.49 20.65 -12.00
C ARG A 369 25.24 21.16 -13.24
N ALA A 370 26.03 20.31 -13.90
CA ALA A 370 26.75 20.64 -15.13
C ALA A 370 25.81 20.96 -16.32
N ARG A 371 24.54 20.52 -16.25
CA ARG A 371 23.50 20.81 -17.25
C ARG A 371 22.52 21.89 -16.81
N ASP A 372 22.86 22.63 -15.76
CA ASP A 372 22.11 23.78 -15.24
C ASP A 372 20.73 23.41 -14.66
N PHE A 373 20.60 22.20 -14.10
CA PHE A 373 19.40 21.82 -13.33
C PHE A 373 19.46 22.43 -11.92
N ASP A 374 18.32 22.93 -11.42
CA ASP A 374 18.18 23.33 -10.02
C ASP A 374 17.94 22.08 -9.17
N VAL A 375 18.96 21.64 -8.42
CA VAL A 375 18.94 20.37 -7.68
C VAL A 375 18.74 20.64 -6.21
N THR A 376 17.64 20.12 -5.66
CA THR A 376 17.38 20.09 -4.23
C THR A 376 17.36 18.66 -3.74
N VAL A 377 18.08 18.36 -2.66
CA VAL A 377 18.10 17.07 -1.98
C VAL A 377 17.41 17.21 -0.65
N LEU A 378 16.40 16.39 -0.37
CA LEU A 378 15.87 16.20 0.98
C LEU A 378 16.37 14.87 1.50
N SER A 379 17.12 14.90 2.59
CA SER A 379 17.79 13.74 3.11
C SER A 379 17.28 13.37 4.49
N PRO A 380 16.27 12.47 4.61
CA PRO A 380 15.86 11.95 5.89
C PRO A 380 17.00 11.12 6.49
N SER A 381 17.56 11.57 7.60
CA SER A 381 18.66 10.87 8.28
C SER A 381 18.17 9.56 8.89
N SER A 382 18.95 8.49 8.73
CA SER A 382 18.67 7.19 9.33
C SER A 382 19.54 6.89 10.56
N LEU A 383 20.56 7.72 10.82
CA LEU A 383 21.60 7.50 11.84
C LEU A 383 21.04 7.40 13.26
N GLU A 384 20.06 8.24 13.59
CA GLU A 384 19.43 8.21 14.92
C GLU A 384 18.71 6.89 15.17
N PHE A 385 18.08 6.31 14.15
CA PHE A 385 17.40 5.03 14.27
C PHE A 385 18.36 3.88 14.50
N GLU A 386 19.49 3.87 13.81
CA GLU A 386 20.54 2.86 13.99
C GLU A 386 21.18 2.94 15.38
N PHE A 387 21.39 4.16 15.87
CA PHE A 387 21.91 4.42 17.22
C PHE A 387 20.92 3.99 18.31
N ASP A 388 19.66 4.39 18.20
CA ASP A 388 18.59 4.03 19.15
C ASP A 388 18.33 2.53 19.17
N ALA A 389 18.44 1.87 18.01
CA ALA A 389 18.35 0.42 17.89
C ALA A 389 19.59 -0.32 18.41
N LYS A 390 20.62 0.40 18.89
CA LYS A 390 21.92 -0.14 19.34
C LYS A 390 22.62 -1.00 18.30
N ARG A 391 22.40 -0.72 17.02
CA ARG A 391 23.10 -1.38 15.90
C ARG A 391 24.50 -0.80 15.70
N ILE A 392 24.66 0.47 16.04
CA ILE A 392 25.95 1.18 16.09
C ILE A 392 26.23 1.64 17.51
N ASP A 393 27.52 1.64 17.89
CA ASP A 393 27.96 2.24 19.13
C ASP A 393 28.19 3.75 18.95
N ARG A 394 28.53 4.44 20.05
CA ARG A 394 28.76 5.89 20.00
C ARG A 394 29.89 6.27 19.03
N THR A 395 30.95 5.48 18.98
CA THR A 395 32.07 5.74 18.06
C THR A 395 31.63 5.57 16.62
N GLY A 396 30.91 4.50 16.28
CA GLY A 396 30.32 4.29 14.96
C GLY A 396 29.38 5.42 14.54
N TYR A 397 28.52 5.88 15.44
CA TYR A 397 27.65 7.03 15.19
C TYR A 397 28.43 8.30 14.84
N GLU A 398 29.46 8.66 15.61
CA GLU A 398 30.26 9.87 15.32
C GLU A 398 31.02 9.75 13.99
N VAL A 399 31.51 8.56 13.64
CA VAL A 399 32.16 8.30 12.34
C VAL A 399 31.17 8.48 11.19
N MET A 400 30.02 7.81 11.24
CA MET A 400 29.02 7.89 10.16
C MET A 400 28.42 9.30 10.04
N LYS A 401 28.24 10.00 11.16
CA LYS A 401 27.83 11.41 11.16
C LYS A 401 28.87 12.29 10.47
N THR A 402 30.16 12.09 10.79
CA THR A 402 31.26 12.83 10.14
C THR A 402 31.33 12.55 8.64
N GLU A 403 31.21 11.28 8.22
CA GLU A 403 31.18 10.90 6.81
C GLU A 403 30.01 11.55 6.06
N ARG A 404 28.82 11.56 6.67
CA ARG A 404 27.63 12.24 6.15
C ARG A 404 27.85 13.75 6.02
N ASP A 405 28.42 14.40 7.03
CA ASP A 405 28.70 15.84 7.01
C ASP A 405 29.69 16.20 5.89
N VAL A 406 30.72 15.37 5.68
CA VAL A 406 31.67 15.52 4.58
C VAL A 406 30.97 15.40 3.22
N LEU A 407 30.13 14.37 3.04
CA LEU A 407 29.37 14.16 1.80
C LEU A 407 28.42 15.34 1.52
N ILE A 408 27.67 15.80 2.53
CA ILE A 408 26.78 16.97 2.43
C ILE A 408 27.59 18.22 2.06
N GLY A 409 28.77 18.41 2.67
CA GLY A 409 29.70 19.50 2.36
C GLY A 409 30.16 19.48 0.89
N GLU A 410 30.57 18.31 0.40
CA GLU A 410 31.00 18.13 -1.00
C GLU A 410 29.86 18.44 -1.97
N LEU A 411 28.66 17.90 -1.72
CA LEU A 411 27.49 18.11 -2.55
C LEU A 411 27.03 19.59 -2.56
N ARG A 412 27.09 20.28 -1.41
CA ARG A 412 26.86 21.74 -1.34
C ARG A 412 27.90 22.51 -2.16
N GLY A 413 29.15 22.06 -2.17
CA GLY A 413 30.22 22.61 -3.01
C GLY A 413 29.91 22.54 -4.52
N LEU A 414 29.08 21.58 -4.95
CA LEU A 414 28.57 21.48 -6.33
C LEU A 414 27.38 22.44 -6.62
N GLY A 415 26.96 23.21 -5.62
CA GLY A 415 25.78 24.08 -5.70
C GLY A 415 24.45 23.32 -5.59
N VAL A 416 24.46 22.12 -5.02
CA VAL A 416 23.24 21.37 -4.69
C VAL A 416 22.64 21.95 -3.40
N ASN A 417 21.34 22.21 -3.40
CA ASN A 417 20.63 22.62 -2.20
C ASN A 417 20.29 21.38 -1.36
N ILE A 418 20.84 21.24 -0.15
CA ILE A 418 20.65 20.04 0.67
C ILE A 418 19.94 20.39 1.97
N MET A 419 18.81 19.73 2.17
CA MET A 419 18.00 19.76 3.37
C MET A 419 18.24 18.46 4.14
N ASP A 420 19.09 18.54 5.15
CA ASP A 420 19.23 17.43 6.09
C ASP A 420 17.99 17.41 6.99
N TRP A 421 17.25 16.31 6.94
CA TRP A 421 15.94 16.21 7.54
C TRP A 421 15.98 15.20 8.67
N GLU A 422 15.81 15.69 9.90
CA GLU A 422 15.61 14.82 11.05
C GLU A 422 14.18 14.25 11.03
N PRO A 423 14.01 12.94 11.20
CA PRO A 423 12.71 12.27 11.13
C PRO A 423 11.59 12.82 12.04
N ASP A 424 11.95 13.47 13.15
CA ASP A 424 11.00 14.09 14.09
C ASP A 424 10.63 15.53 13.71
N MET A 425 11.35 16.12 12.74
CA MET A 425 11.09 17.45 12.23
C MET A 425 9.93 17.41 11.21
N LEU A 426 8.99 18.36 11.31
CA LEU A 426 7.97 18.54 10.27
C LEU A 426 8.63 18.86 8.93
N LEU A 427 8.09 18.31 7.84
CA LEU A 427 8.62 18.56 6.49
C LEU A 427 8.64 20.06 6.16
N SER A 428 7.60 20.78 6.57
CA SER A 428 7.54 22.24 6.40
C SER A 428 8.69 22.99 7.10
N THR A 429 9.15 22.49 8.25
CA THR A 429 10.30 23.04 8.98
C THR A 429 11.61 22.71 8.26
N ALA A 430 11.77 21.47 7.79
CA ALA A 430 12.94 21.06 7.01
C ALA A 430 13.08 21.89 5.71
N LEU A 431 11.97 22.11 5.02
CA LEU A 431 11.89 23.00 3.84
C LEU A 431 12.16 24.47 4.19
N ALA A 432 11.77 24.93 5.39
CA ALA A 432 12.03 26.31 5.85
C ALA A 432 13.50 26.55 6.22
N GLY A 433 14.17 25.54 6.77
CA GLY A 433 15.59 25.56 7.16
C GLY A 433 16.54 25.76 5.98
N ALA A 434 16.09 25.54 4.74
CA ALA A 434 16.80 25.90 3.51
C ALA A 434 16.98 27.43 3.32
N ARG A 435 16.57 28.25 4.30
CA ARG A 435 16.88 29.67 4.37
C ARG A 435 18.20 29.92 5.09
N GLY A 436 19.27 29.88 4.33
CA GLY A 436 20.58 30.39 4.72
C GLY A 436 21.59 30.01 3.66
N PHE A 437 22.26 31.01 3.09
CA PHE A 437 23.32 30.95 2.07
C PHE A 437 22.88 31.11 0.61
#